data_AF-A0A3D3TM15-F1
#
_entry.id   AF-A0A3D3TM15-F1
#
_cell.length_a   1.000
_cell.length_b   1.000
_cell.length_c   1.000
_cell.angle_alpha   90.00
_cell.angle_beta   90.00
_cell.angle_gamma   90.00
#
_symmetry.space_group_name_H-M   'P 1'
#
loop_
_entity.id
_entity.type
_entity.pdbx_description
1 polymer ?
#
loop_
_entity_poly.entity_id
_entity_poly.type
_entity_poly.pdbx_seq_one_letter_code
_entity_poly.pdbx_strand_id
1 'polypeptide(L)'
;LFDEIGRSTNPVEGPAFLMASAEYLCQSEKCRSVFTSHYEEALGIEDAQIFIIKGVDQEKVIKEKGRDVSYYVDHSLVEMGSNESFPKEAITIARLMGLDREFIQLIKRKMKGGCE
;
A
#
# COMPACT_ATOMS: atom_id res chain seq x y z
N LEU A 1 -0.14 -0.48 -18.68
CA LEU A 1 0.35 -0.80 -17.33
C LEU A 1 1.18 0.38 -16.86
N PHE A 2 0.81 0.97 -15.72
CA PHE A 2 1.54 2.04 -15.07
C PHE A 2 2.07 1.48 -13.76
N ASP A 3 3.39 1.57 -13.57
CA ASP A 3 4.05 1.09 -12.36
C ASP A 3 4.47 2.28 -11.51
N GLU A 4 3.74 2.53 -10.42
CA GLU A 4 3.96 3.65 -9.50
C GLU A 4 4.13 5.02 -10.19
N ILE A 5 3.16 5.39 -11.03
CA ILE A 5 3.16 6.70 -11.69
C ILE A 5 3.20 7.82 -10.64
N GLY A 6 4.06 8.82 -10.88
CA GLY A 6 4.21 9.95 -9.96
C GLY A 6 5.13 9.70 -8.76
N ARG A 7 5.73 8.51 -8.58
CA ARG A 7 6.59 8.21 -7.42
C ARG A 7 7.79 9.13 -7.18
N SER A 8 8.26 9.82 -8.23
CA SER A 8 9.44 10.68 -8.18
C SER A 8 9.13 12.15 -7.93
N THR A 9 7.86 12.50 -7.69
CA THR A 9 7.46 13.85 -7.27
C THR A 9 6.97 13.85 -5.82
N ASN A 10 6.51 15.00 -5.35
CA ASN A 10 6.05 15.20 -3.98
C ASN A 10 4.69 14.51 -3.72
N PRO A 11 4.33 14.31 -2.44
CA PRO A 11 3.08 13.65 -2.05
C PRO A 11 1.79 14.37 -2.46
N VAL A 12 1.85 15.59 -3.01
CA VAL A 12 0.67 16.31 -3.52
C VAL A 12 0.53 16.08 -5.03
N GLU A 13 1.61 16.21 -5.78
CA GLU A 13 1.60 16.04 -7.24
C GLU A 13 1.47 14.59 -7.67
N GLY A 14 2.14 13.66 -6.99
CA GLY A 14 2.18 12.24 -7.36
C GLY A 14 0.79 11.61 -7.45
N PRO A 15 -0.02 11.71 -6.39
CA PRO A 15 -1.41 11.25 -6.42
C PRO A 15 -2.25 11.95 -7.49
N ALA A 16 -2.06 13.25 -7.72
CA ALA A 16 -2.83 13.97 -8.73
C ALA A 16 -2.60 13.41 -10.15
N PHE A 17 -1.35 13.07 -10.50
CA PHE A 17 -1.04 12.42 -11.77
C PHE A 17 -1.69 11.04 -11.89
N LEU A 18 -1.69 10.24 -10.82
CA LEU A 18 -2.36 8.93 -10.80
C LEU A 18 -3.87 9.09 -11.05
N MET A 19 -4.55 9.94 -10.27
CA MET A 19 -5.99 10.15 -10.36
C MET A 19 -6.41 10.65 -11.75
N ALA A 20 -5.75 11.70 -12.25
CA ALA A 20 -6.05 12.26 -13.56
C ALA A 20 -5.79 11.26 -14.70
N SER A 21 -4.75 10.44 -14.59
CA SER A 21 -4.46 9.41 -15.60
C SER A 21 -5.50 8.31 -15.62
N ALA A 22 -5.98 7.87 -14.44
CA ALA A 22 -7.02 6.86 -14.34
C ALA A 22 -8.35 7.37 -14.90
N GLU A 23 -8.76 8.59 -14.51
CA GLU A 23 -9.98 9.24 -15.02
C GLU A 23 -9.93 9.49 -16.52
N TYR A 24 -8.79 9.94 -17.05
CA TYR A 24 -8.66 10.17 -18.49
C TYR A 24 -8.73 8.86 -19.29
N LEU A 25 -8.12 7.79 -18.79
CA LEU A 25 -8.06 6.51 -19.50
C LEU A 25 -9.36 5.70 -19.38
N CYS A 26 -10.13 5.87 -18.29
CA CYS A 26 -11.40 5.16 -18.13
C CYS A 26 -12.46 5.60 -19.16
N GLN A 27 -12.31 6.80 -19.75
CA GLN A 27 -13.17 7.29 -20.83
C GLN A 27 -13.03 6.50 -22.15
N SER A 28 -11.99 5.66 -22.29
CA SER A 28 -11.72 4.91 -23.51
C SER A 28 -12.15 3.44 -23.39
N GLU A 29 -13.20 3.05 -24.12
CA GLU A 29 -13.62 1.64 -24.23
C GLU A 29 -12.60 0.73 -24.93
N LYS A 30 -11.57 1.31 -25.57
CA LYS A 30 -10.54 0.57 -26.33
C LYS A 30 -9.30 0.27 -25.51
N CYS A 31 -9.22 0.74 -24.26
CA CYS A 31 -8.03 0.63 -23.43
C CYS A 31 -8.36 -0.05 -22.11
N ARG A 32 -7.61 -1.10 -21.76
CA ARG A 32 -7.59 -1.61 -20.39
C ARG A 32 -6.32 -1.14 -19.69
N SER A 33 -6.47 -0.35 -18.65
CA SER A 33 -5.39 0.16 -17.82
C SER A 33 -5.26 -0.65 -16.54
N VAL A 34 -4.04 -0.76 -16.04
CA VAL A 34 -3.69 -1.34 -14.74
C VAL A 34 -2.66 -0.40 -14.14
N PHE A 35 -2.88 -0.02 -12.90
CA PHE A 35 -2.01 0.88 -12.14
C PHE A 35 -1.57 0.16 -10.86
N THR A 36 -0.28 0.26 -10.54
CA THR A 36 0.23 -0.05 -9.21
C THR A 36 0.55 1.28 -8.51
N SER A 37 0.25 1.36 -7.21
CA SER A 37 0.47 2.58 -6.44
C SER A 37 0.57 2.28 -4.96
N HIS A 38 1.33 3.11 -4.24
CA HIS A 38 1.34 3.17 -2.78
C HIS A 38 0.52 4.36 -2.23
N TYR A 39 -0.14 5.12 -3.10
CA TYR A 39 -1.01 6.26 -2.74
C TYR A 39 -2.40 5.77 -2.31
N GLU A 40 -2.82 6.15 -1.10
CA GLU A 40 -4.14 5.83 -0.54
C GLU A 40 -5.26 6.54 -1.34
N GLU A 41 -4.94 7.65 -2.01
CA GLU A 41 -5.81 8.42 -2.89
C GLU A 41 -6.40 7.59 -4.04
N ALA A 42 -5.70 6.52 -4.46
CA ALA A 42 -6.19 5.60 -5.50
C ALA A 42 -7.54 4.96 -5.13
N LEU A 43 -7.86 4.87 -3.83
CA LEU A 43 -9.17 4.40 -3.35
C LEU A 43 -10.33 5.29 -3.76
N GLY A 44 -10.07 6.55 -4.13
CA GLY A 44 -11.08 7.49 -4.61
C GLY A 44 -11.39 7.39 -6.11
N ILE A 45 -10.75 6.49 -6.85
CA ILE A 45 -11.02 6.32 -8.28
C ILE A 45 -12.33 5.56 -8.43
N GLU A 46 -13.37 6.26 -8.87
CA GLU A 46 -14.67 5.68 -9.18
C GLU A 46 -14.54 4.66 -10.33
N ASP A 47 -15.35 3.60 -10.31
CA ASP A 47 -15.39 2.50 -11.30
C ASP A 47 -14.10 1.66 -11.45
N ALA A 48 -13.08 1.86 -10.61
CA ALA A 48 -11.90 1.00 -10.59
C ALA A 48 -12.12 -0.27 -9.75
N GLN A 49 -11.68 -1.42 -10.28
CA GLN A 49 -11.48 -2.61 -9.46
C GLN A 49 -10.16 -2.48 -8.69
N ILE A 50 -10.24 -2.43 -7.37
CA ILE A 50 -9.09 -2.24 -6.51
C ILE A 50 -8.63 -3.60 -5.97
N PHE A 51 -7.37 -3.92 -6.18
CA PHE A 51 -6.73 -5.10 -5.63
C PHE A 51 -5.61 -4.68 -4.67
N ILE A 52 -5.54 -5.31 -3.51
CA ILE A 52 -4.46 -5.13 -2.54
C ILE A 52 -3.73 -6.46 -2.32
N ILE A 53 -2.48 -6.38 -1.88
CA ILE A 53 -1.80 -7.57 -1.37
C ILE A 53 -2.46 -7.99 -0.05
N LYS A 54 -2.62 -9.29 0.16
CA LYS A 54 -3.19 -9.83 1.40
C LYS A 54 -2.34 -9.50 2.63
N GLY A 55 -1.03 -9.28 2.44
CA GLY A 55 -0.17 -8.68 3.45
C GLY A 55 0.44 -9.68 4.43
N VAL A 56 0.77 -9.23 5.64
CA VAL A 56 1.44 -10.05 6.65
C VAL A 56 0.50 -11.12 7.21
N ASP A 57 0.89 -12.37 7.03
CA ASP A 57 0.25 -13.54 7.62
C ASP A 57 0.56 -13.63 9.12
N GLN A 58 -0.39 -13.16 9.94
CA GLN A 58 -0.25 -13.14 11.40
C GLN A 58 -0.10 -14.53 12.00
N GLU A 59 -0.66 -15.58 11.39
CA GLU A 59 -0.49 -16.94 11.90
C GLU A 59 0.95 -17.40 11.76
N LYS A 60 1.57 -17.15 10.61
CA LYS A 60 3.00 -17.47 10.39
C LYS A 60 3.89 -16.70 11.37
N VAL A 61 3.59 -15.42 11.61
CA VAL A 61 4.34 -14.58 12.56
C VAL A 61 4.29 -15.13 13.99
N ILE A 62 3.15 -15.72 14.39
CA ILE A 62 2.99 -16.29 15.73
C ILE A 62 3.68 -17.66 15.85
N LYS A 63 3.54 -18.51 14.82
CA LYS A 63 3.97 -19.91 14.84
C LYS A 63 5.47 -20.08 14.57
N GLU A 64 6.06 -19.22 13.75
CA GLU A 64 7.44 -19.37 13.29
C GLU A 64 8.25 -18.09 13.54
N LYS A 65 9.52 -18.27 13.91
CA LYS A 65 10.45 -17.17 14.20
C LYS A 65 11.75 -17.37 13.45
N GLY A 66 12.46 -16.27 13.18
CA GLY A 66 13.78 -16.30 12.56
C GLY A 66 13.80 -16.61 11.07
N ARG A 67 12.64 -16.53 10.38
CA ARG A 67 12.55 -16.54 8.91
C ARG A 67 12.75 -15.16 8.32
N ASP A 68 13.03 -15.09 7.02
CA ASP A 68 13.02 -13.86 6.24
C ASP A 68 11.62 -13.24 6.18
N VAL A 69 11.56 -11.91 6.01
CA VAL A 69 10.29 -11.17 5.91
C VAL A 69 9.37 -11.73 4.83
N SER A 70 9.92 -12.11 3.68
CA SER A 70 9.16 -12.66 2.55
C SER A 70 8.37 -13.93 2.91
N TYR A 71 8.82 -14.70 3.90
CA TYR A 71 8.10 -15.87 4.40
C TYR A 71 6.74 -15.50 5.04
N TYR A 72 6.72 -14.38 5.76
CA TYR A 72 5.57 -13.91 6.52
C TYR A 72 4.59 -13.07 5.69
N VAL A 73 4.92 -12.71 4.45
CA VAL A 73 4.06 -11.88 3.59
C VAL A 73 3.37 -12.77 2.56
N ASP A 74 2.03 -12.76 2.57
CA ASP A 74 1.20 -13.36 1.53
C ASP A 74 1.04 -12.36 0.38
N HIS A 75 1.68 -12.65 -0.75
CA HIS A 75 1.73 -11.77 -1.92
C HIS A 75 0.52 -11.95 -2.85
N SER A 76 -0.47 -12.75 -2.43
CA SER A 76 -1.71 -12.93 -3.19
C SER A 76 -2.47 -11.61 -3.29
N LEU A 77 -3.00 -11.31 -4.48
CA LEU A 77 -3.89 -10.18 -4.69
C LEU A 77 -5.32 -10.57 -4.29
N VAL A 78 -5.96 -9.69 -3.52
CA VAL A 78 -7.36 -9.80 -3.14
C VAL A 78 -8.08 -8.53 -3.56
N GLU A 79 -9.30 -8.67 -4.06
CA GLU A 79 -10.15 -7.52 -4.38
C GLU A 79 -10.57 -6.85 -3.07
N MET A 80 -10.40 -5.53 -3.01
CA MET A 80 -10.64 -4.76 -1.79
C MET A 80 -12.13 -4.54 -1.58
N GLY A 81 -12.64 -4.96 -0.42
CA GLY A 81 -14.03 -4.72 -0.03
C GLY A 81 -14.29 -3.28 0.41
N SER A 82 -15.54 -2.82 0.35
CA SER A 82 -15.95 -1.44 0.68
C SER A 82 -15.64 -1.00 2.13
N ASN A 83 -15.43 -1.96 3.05
CA ASN A 83 -15.14 -1.71 4.46
C ASN A 83 -13.69 -2.05 4.85
N GLU A 84 -12.84 -2.39 3.87
CA GLU A 84 -11.44 -2.69 4.13
C GLU A 84 -10.62 -1.40 4.20
N SER A 85 -9.60 -1.39 5.06
CA SER A 85 -8.71 -0.24 5.19
C SER A 85 -7.46 -0.42 4.33
N PHE A 86 -6.89 0.69 3.86
CA PHE A 86 -5.63 0.66 3.14
C PHE A 86 -4.54 0.04 4.03
N PRO A 87 -3.79 -0.98 3.56
CA PRO A 87 -2.82 -1.69 4.39
C PRO A 87 -1.75 -0.77 5.01
N LYS A 88 -1.54 -0.88 6.33
CA LYS A 88 -0.55 -0.10 7.10
C LYS A 88 0.39 -1.00 7.89
N GLU A 89 1.21 -1.77 7.16
CA GLU A 89 1.98 -2.88 7.74
C GLU A 89 3.47 -2.59 8.00
N ALA A 90 3.96 -1.40 7.63
CA ALA A 90 5.38 -1.04 7.71
C ALA A 90 5.99 -1.27 9.10
N ILE A 91 5.27 -0.96 10.18
CA ILE A 91 5.73 -1.19 11.56
C ILE A 91 5.84 -2.69 11.87
N THR A 92 4.90 -3.51 11.39
CA THR A 92 4.93 -4.96 11.59
C THR A 92 6.12 -5.57 10.87
N ILE A 93 6.33 -5.19 9.60
CA ILE A 93 7.48 -5.62 8.81
C ILE A 93 8.79 -5.17 9.47
N ALA A 94 8.87 -3.93 9.94
CA ALA A 94 10.06 -3.42 10.61
C ALA A 94 10.42 -4.24 11.87
N ARG A 95 9.42 -4.69 12.64
CA ARG A 95 9.64 -5.61 13.77
C ARG A 95 10.14 -6.98 13.32
N LEU A 96 9.61 -7.51 12.21
CA LEU A 96 10.06 -8.80 11.65
C LEU A 96 11.50 -8.72 11.14
N MET A 97 11.93 -7.57 10.63
CA MET A 97 13.32 -7.29 10.26
C MET A 97 14.27 -7.16 11.46
N GLY A 98 13.76 -7.18 12.70
CA GLY A 98 14.57 -7.08 13.91
C GLY A 98 15.02 -5.65 14.23
N LEU A 99 14.36 -4.62 13.71
CA LEU A 99 14.67 -3.23 14.06
C LEU A 99 14.43 -2.97 15.55
N ASP A 100 15.30 -2.14 16.14
CA ASP A 100 15.30 -1.85 17.56
C ASP A 100 13.96 -1.29 18.06
N ARG A 101 13.55 -1.73 19.25
CA ARG A 101 12.29 -1.29 19.86
C ARG A 101 12.22 0.22 20.02
N GLU A 102 13.33 0.86 20.40
CA GLU A 102 13.40 2.31 20.55
C GLU A 102 13.17 3.04 19.22
N PHE A 103 13.74 2.53 18.13
CA PHE A 103 13.55 3.06 16.78
C PHE A 103 12.09 2.90 16.31
N ILE A 104 11.49 1.73 16.54
CA ILE A 104 10.07 1.49 16.26
C ILE A 104 9.16 2.47 17.02
N GLN A 105 9.48 2.76 18.30
CA GLN A 105 8.73 3.75 19.08
C GLN A 105 8.91 5.17 18.55
N LEU A 106 10.11 5.52 18.07
CA LEU A 106 10.35 6.80 17.42
C LEU A 106 9.50 6.98 16.15
N ILE A 107 9.44 5.96 15.29
CA ILE A 107 8.57 5.95 14.09
C ILE A 107 7.12 6.22 14.48
N LYS A 108 6.59 5.48 15.47
CA LYS A 108 5.21 5.66 15.95
C LYS A 108 4.92 7.07 16.45
N ARG A 109 5.86 7.71 17.14
CA ARG A 109 5.71 9.10 17.58
C ARG A 109 5.66 10.07 16.41
N LYS A 110 6.46 9.85 15.37
CA LYS A 110 6.44 10.69 14.15
C LYS A 110 5.14 10.52 13.35
N MET A 111 4.58 9.31 13.31
CA MET A 111 3.28 9.08 12.65
C MET A 111 2.11 9.75 13.37
N LYS A 112 2.11 9.81 14.70
CA LYS A 112 1.07 10.50 15.48
C LYS A 112 1.11 12.03 15.38
N GLY A 113 2.23 12.58 14.90
CA GLY A 113 2.42 14.03 14.72
C GLY A 113 2.41 14.48 13.26
N GLY A 114 1.95 13.63 12.33
CA GLY A 114 1.76 13.99 10.93
C GLY A 114 0.27 14.17 10.63
N CYS A 115 -0.10 15.38 10.20
CA CYS A 115 -1.46 15.91 9.93
C CYS A 115 -2.27 16.31 11.17
N GLU A 116 -2.05 17.55 11.61
CA GLU A 116 -3.16 18.53 11.72
C GLU A 116 -3.42 19.13 10.34
#